data_AF-A0AA90T1D0-F1
#
_entry.id   AF-A0AA90T1D0-F1
#
_cell.length_a   1.000
_cell.length_b   1.000
_cell.length_c   1.000
_cell.angle_alpha   90.00
_cell.angle_beta   90.00
_cell.angle_gamma   90.00
#
_symmetry.space_group_name_H-M   'P 1'
#
loop_
_entity.id
_entity.type
_entity.pdbx_description
1 polymer ?
#
loop_
_entity_poly.entity_id
_entity_poly.type
_entity_poly.pdbx_seq_one_letter_code
_entity_poly.pdbx_strand_id
1 'polypeptide(L)' 'LQKIAEAGYDPVYGARPLKRAIQQQIENPLSKLILSGQFGPGDTIFLRVREGLLAMEAGARD' A
#
# COMPACT_ATOMS: atom_id res chain seq x y z
N LEU A 1 -8.18 -5.63 -0.82
CA LEU A 1 -8.30 -5.50 0.66
C LEU A 1 -8.13 -6.82 1.40
N GLN A 2 -8.64 -7.95 0.89
CA GLN A 2 -8.57 -9.26 1.55
C GLN A 2 -7.14 -9.71 1.95
N LYS A 3 -6.13 -9.53 1.09
CA LYS A 3 -4.72 -9.88 1.39
C LYS A 3 -4.08 -9.08 2.54
N ILE A 4 -4.49 -7.83 2.76
CA ILE A 4 -3.95 -7.00 3.84
C ILE A 4 -4.68 -7.32 5.15
N ALA A 5 -5.98 -7.63 5.07
CA ALA A 5 -6.80 -8.03 6.21
C ALA A 5 -6.40 -9.42 6.76
N GLU A 6 -6.08 -10.38 5.89
CA GLU A 6 -5.66 -11.74 6.30
C GLU A 6 -4.29 -11.76 7.02
N ALA A 7 -3.38 -10.83 6.68
CA ALA A 7 -2.08 -10.71 7.35
C ALA A 7 -2.15 -9.95 8.69
N GLY A 8 -3.29 -9.34 9.01
CA GLY A 8 -3.34 -8.22 9.92
C GLY A 8 -3.97 -8.46 11.29
N TYR A 9 -4.76 -9.51 11.41
CA TYR A 9 -5.52 -9.80 12.63
C TYR A 9 -5.01 -11.09 13.26
N ASP A 10 -4.14 -10.92 14.25
CA ASP A 10 -3.75 -12.00 15.15
C ASP A 10 -4.44 -11.75 16.51
N PRO A 11 -5.23 -12.70 17.04
CA PRO A 11 -5.95 -12.51 18.30
C PRO A 11 -5.01 -12.27 19.51
N VAL A 12 -3.75 -12.67 19.43
CA VAL A 12 -2.71 -12.42 20.44
C VAL A 12 -2.10 -11.02 20.28
N TYR A 13 -1.92 -10.52 19.05
CA TYR A 13 -1.20 -9.27 18.77
C TYR A 13 -2.09 -8.08 18.34
N GLY A 14 -3.41 -8.29 18.23
CA GLY A 14 -4.37 -7.29 17.76
C GLY A 14 -4.06 -6.82 16.33
N ALA A 15 -4.33 -5.56 16.02
CA ALA A 15 -4.10 -4.98 14.68
C ALA A 15 -2.63 -4.55 14.42
N ARG A 16 -1.67 -4.86 15.32
CA ARG A 16 -0.26 -4.48 15.14
C ARG A 16 0.37 -5.12 13.88
N PRO A 17 0.12 -6.41 13.56
CA PRO A 17 0.55 -7.00 12.30
C PRO A 17 -0.01 -6.25 11.09
N LEU A 18 -1.28 -5.82 11.14
CA LEU A 18 -1.92 -5.03 10.09
C LEU A 18 -1.19 -3.71 9.84
N LYS A 19 -0.93 -2.94 10.90
CA LYS A 19 -0.21 -1.68 10.81
C LYS A 19 1.18 -1.87 10.17
N ARG A 20 1.91 -2.91 10.60
CA ARG A 20 3.23 -3.21 10.06
C ARG A 20 3.18 -3.65 8.59
N ALA A 21 2.19 -4.44 8.21
CA ALA A 21 1.99 -4.87 6.82
C ALA A 21 1.70 -3.66 5.90
N ILE A 22 0.82 -2.75 6.34
CA ILE A 22 0.54 -1.50 5.62
C ILE A 22 1.81 -0.66 5.48
N GLN A 23 2.57 -0.47 6.56
CA GLN A 23 3.82 0.30 6.50
C GLN A 23 4.83 -0.31 5.53
N GLN A 24 5.08 -1.61 5.64
CA GLN A 24 6.13 -2.28 4.86
C GLN A 24 5.75 -2.46 3.39
N GLN A 25 4.48 -2.75 3.09
CA GLN A 25 4.02 -3.08 1.74
C GLN A 25 3.44 -1.88 0.99
N ILE A 26 3.01 -0.83 1.68
CA ILE A 26 2.37 0.34 1.07
C ILE A 26 3.16 1.62 1.37
N GLU A 27 3.31 1.99 2.64
CA GLU A 27 3.86 3.32 3.01
C GLU A 27 5.32 3.49 2.55
N ASN A 28 6.16 2.47 2.82
CA ASN A 28 7.58 2.50 2.48
C ASN A 28 7.81 2.52 0.95
N PRO A 29 7.18 1.64 0.14
CA PRO A 29 7.30 1.73 -1.33
C PRO A 29 6.75 3.04 -1.88
N LEU A 30 5.61 3.51 -1.40
CA LEU A 30 5.03 4.78 -1.86
C LEU A 30 5.97 5.95 -1.61
N SER A 31 6.59 6.01 -0.43
CA SER A 31 7.58 7.03 -0.08
C SER A 31 8.74 7.04 -1.08
N LYS A 32 9.26 5.87 -1.47
CA LYS A 32 10.32 5.76 -2.48
C LYS A 32 9.86 6.27 -3.84
N LEU A 33 8.64 5.95 -4.26
CA LEU A 33 8.10 6.37 -5.56
C LEU A 33 7.88 7.88 -5.60
N ILE A 34 7.40 8.49 -4.52
CA ILE A 34 7.29 9.95 -4.38
C ILE A 34 8.68 10.60 -4.44
N LEU A 35 9.66 10.11 -3.68
CA LEU A 35 11.02 10.64 -3.69
C LEU A 35 11.71 10.49 -5.06
N SER A 36 11.34 9.47 -5.84
CA SER A 36 11.83 9.29 -7.21
C SER A 36 11.15 10.21 -8.24
N GLY A 37 10.12 10.96 -7.84
CA GLY A 37 9.36 11.84 -8.72
C GLY A 37 8.30 11.14 -9.59
N GLN A 38 8.05 9.83 -9.37
CA GLN A 38 6.99 9.11 -10.09
C GLN A 38 5.58 9.55 -9.67
N PHE A 39 5.42 10.00 -8.42
CA PHE A 39 4.18 10.55 -7.90
C PHE A 39 4.44 11.90 -7.24
N GLY A 40 3.50 12.83 -7.40
CA GLY A 40 3.59 14.18 -6.85
C GLY A 40 2.32 14.63 -6.14
N PRO A 41 2.34 15.85 -5.57
CA PRO A 41 1.17 16.45 -4.95
C PRO A 41 -0.03 16.49 -5.91
N GLY A 42 -1.20 16.11 -5.42
CA GLY A 42 -2.44 16.08 -6.21
C GLY A 42 -2.68 14.79 -6.98
N ASP A 43 -1.70 13.87 -7.05
CA ASP A 43 -1.92 12.58 -7.69
C ASP A 43 -2.85 11.69 -6.85
N THR A 44 -3.85 11.13 -7.51
CA THR A 44 -4.61 10.01 -6.96
C THR A 44 -3.85 8.73 -7.29
N ILE A 45 -3.58 7.89 -6.30
CA ILE A 45 -2.82 6.64 -6.48
C ILE A 45 -3.72 5.46 -6.13
N PHE A 46 -3.88 4.53 -7.06
CA PHE A 46 -4.64 3.31 -6.88
C PHE A 46 -3.73 2.14 -6.50
N LEU A 47 -4.10 1.43 -5.44
CA LEU A 47 -3.47 0.16 -5.04
C LEU A 47 -4.22 -1.00 -5.70
N ARG A 48 -3.54 -1.78 -6.53
CA ARG A 48 -4.08 -2.98 -7.16
C ARG A 48 -3.27 -4.21 -6.79
N VAL A 49 -3.92 -5.38 -6.81
CA VAL A 49 -3.22 -6.67 -6.70
C VAL A 49 -3.16 -7.27 -8.09
N ARG A 50 -1.96 -7.48 -8.61
CA ARG A 50 -1.71 -8.16 -9.89
C ARG A 50 -0.81 -9.36 -9.65
N GLU A 51 -1.23 -10.54 -10.10
CA GLU A 51 -0.47 -11.79 -9.92
C GLU A 51 -0.07 -12.06 -8.46
N GLY A 52 -0.89 -11.58 -7.54
CA GLY A 52 -0.68 -11.69 -6.10
C GLY A 52 0.32 -10.69 -5.50
N LEU A 53 0.92 -9.81 -6.28
CA LEU A 53 1.76 -8.71 -5.85
C LEU A 53 0.96 -7.40 -5.78
N LEU A 54 1.34 -6.53 -4.85
CA LEU A 54 0.74 -5.21 -4.71
C LEU A 54 1.43 -4.22 -5.68
N ALA A 55 0.64 -3.54 -6.50
CA ALA A 55 1.09 -2.56 -7.49
C ALA A 55 0.42 -1.21 -7.23
N MET A 56 1.17 -0.13 -7.47
CA MET A 56 0.69 1.25 -7.37
C MET A 56 0.56 1.83 -8.78
N GLU A 57 -0.61 2.36 -9.10
CA GLU A 57 -0.92 2.93 -10.42
C GLU A 57 -1.43 4.36 -10.23
N ALA A 58 -0.98 5.30 -11.07
CA ALA A 58 -1.55 6.64 -11.09
C ALA A 58 -3.01 6.58 -11.56
N GLY A 59 -3.88 7.29 -10.85
CA GLY A 59 -5.20 7.65 -11.32
C GLY A 59 -5.10 8.65 -12.47
N ALA A 60 -6.03 8.57 -13.41
CA ALA A 60 -6.14 9.60 -14.44
C ALA A 60 -6.31 10.97 -13.77
N ARG A 61 -5.57 11.97 -14.25
CA ARG A 61 -5.78 13.37 -13.88
C ARG A 61 -6.96 13.87 -14.72
N ASP A 62 -8.02 14.34 -14.06
CA ASP A 62 -9.07 15.13 -14.72
C ASP A 62 -8.53 16.51 -15.14
#